data_AF-A0A1S2RFC2-F1
#
_entry.id   AF-A0A1S2RFC2-F1
#
_cell.length_a   1.000
_cell.length_b   1.000
_cell.length_c   1.000
_cell.angle_alpha   90.00
_cell.angle_beta   90.00
_cell.angle_gamma   90.00
#
_symmetry.space_group_name_H-M   'P 1'
#
loop_
_entity.id
_entity.type
_entity.pdbx_description
1 polymer ?
#
loop_
_entity_poly.entity_id
_entity_poly.type
_entity_poly.pdbx_seq_one_letter_code
_entity_poly.pdbx_strand_id
1 'polypeptide(L)' 'MAVFNKIALFFVVLYSVIIILNTYLGETERIQSNVIYFLMNGFAYIVTALEVEKEKQILEDVEV' A
#
# COMPACT_ATOMS: atom_id res chain seq x y z
N MET A 1 -14.88 1.56 0.79
CA MET A 1 -14.56 0.57 -0.26
C MET A 1 -13.91 1.18 -1.49
N ALA A 2 -14.49 2.21 -2.13
CA ALA A 2 -13.94 2.77 -3.37
C ALA A 2 -12.53 3.36 -3.23
N VAL A 3 -12.23 4.07 -2.14
CA VAL A 3 -10.89 4.64 -1.87
C VAL A 3 -9.85 3.54 -1.63
N PHE A 4 -10.20 2.55 -0.81
CA PHE A 4 -9.37 1.38 -0.55
C PHE A 4 -9.00 0.61 -1.83
N ASN A 5 -9.97 0.36 -2.71
CA ASN A 5 -9.70 -0.30 -4.00
C ASN A 5 -8.77 0.53 -4.88
N LYS A 6 -8.90 1.86 -4.88
CA LYS A 6 -7.99 2.74 -5.64
C LYS A 6 -6.57 2.69 -5.09
N ILE A 7 -6.41 2.67 -3.78
CA ILE A 7 -5.11 2.56 -3.12
C ILE A 7 -4.48 1.19 -3.40
N ALA A 8 -5.24 0.10 -3.26
CA ALA A 8 -4.77 -1.24 -3.59
C ALA A 8 -4.33 -1.34 -5.06
N LEU A 9 -5.13 -0.80 -5.99
CA LEU A 9 -4.79 -0.77 -7.42
C LEU A 9 -3.49 0.00 -7.68
N PHE A 10 -3.29 1.14 -7.02
CA PHE A 10 -2.06 1.92 -7.13
C PHE A 10 -0.83 1.10 -6.72
N PHE A 11 -0.90 0.42 -5.57
CA PHE A 11 0.21 -0.42 -5.10
C PHE A 11 0.49 -1.61 -6.04
N VAL A 12 -0.55 -2.22 -6.61
CA VAL A 12 -0.39 -3.29 -7.61
C VAL A 12 0.35 -2.77 -8.86
N VAL A 13 -0.07 -1.63 -9.41
CA VAL A 13 0.56 -1.04 -10.59
C VAL A 13 2.00 -0.65 -10.31
N LEU A 14 2.25 0.02 -9.17
CA LEU A 14 3.59 0.43 -8.74
C LEU A 14 4.52 -0.78 -8.61
N TYR A 15 4.04 -1.84 -7.97
CA TYR A 15 4.79 -3.08 -7.79
C TYR A 15 5.13 -3.76 -9.12
N SER A 16 4.17 -3.80 -10.05
CA SER A 16 4.41 -4.34 -11.40
C SER A 16 5.49 -3.55 -12.15
N VAL A 17 5.46 -2.21 -12.08
CA VAL A 17 6.50 -1.38 -12.71
C VAL A 17 7.87 -1.66 -12.12
N ILE A 18 7.97 -1.80 -10.80
CA ILE A 18 9.23 -2.08 -10.11
C ILE A 18 9.78 -3.45 -10.49
N ILE A 19 8.94 -4.50 -10.55
CA ILE A 19 9.36 -5.83 -10.99
C ILE A 19 9.89 -5.78 -12.43
N ILE A 20 9.18 -5.11 -13.32
CA ILE A 20 9.57 -4.99 -14.72
C ILE A 20 10.93 -4.30 -14.82
N LEU A 21 11.11 -3.15 -14.16
CA LEU A 21 12.39 -2.43 -14.16
C LEU A 21 13.53 -3.29 -13.61
N ASN A 22 13.33 -3.97 -12.48
CA ASN A 22 14.34 -4.85 -11.89
C ASN A 22 14.71 -6.03 -12.82
N THR A 23 13.72 -6.61 -13.50
CA THR A 23 13.91 -7.72 -14.45
C THR A 23 14.81 -7.30 -15.61
N TYR A 24 14.65 -6.08 -16.12
CA TYR A 24 15.44 -5.58 -17.25
C TYR A 24 16.78 -4.96 -16.86
N LEU A 25 16.92 -4.48 -15.61
CA LEU A 25 18.17 -3.90 -15.09
C LEU A 25 19.15 -4.94 -14.52
N GLY A 26 18.73 -6.21 -14.41
CA GLY A 26 19.56 -7.29 -13.86
C GLY A 26 19.90 -7.08 -12.38
N GLU A 27 19.13 -6.27 -11.67
CA GLU A 27 19.36 -5.98 -10.25
C GLU A 27 19.09 -7.22 -9.39
N THR A 28 19.91 -7.35 -8.34
CA THR A 28 19.96 -8.53 -7.46
C THR A 28 18.73 -8.67 -6.56
N GLU A 29 18.36 -9.92 -6.25
CA GLU A 29 17.20 -10.33 -5.42
C GLU A 29 17.06 -9.56 -4.09
N ARG A 30 18.18 -9.05 -3.54
CA ARG A 30 18.22 -8.32 -2.28
C ARG A 30 17.65 -6.90 -2.36
N ILE A 31 17.93 -6.15 -3.44
CA ILE A 31 17.36 -4.80 -3.62
C ILE A 31 15.87 -4.93 -3.88
N GLN A 32 15.49 -5.88 -4.75
CA GLN A 32 14.09 -6.22 -5.01
C GLN A 32 13.37 -6.57 -3.70
N SER A 33 13.93 -7.46 -2.87
CA SER A 33 13.34 -7.82 -1.58
C SER A 33 13.16 -6.62 -0.65
N ASN A 34 14.14 -5.72 -0.53
CA ASN A 34 14.01 -4.52 0.31
C ASN A 34 12.88 -3.59 -0.16
N VAL A 35 12.72 -3.42 -1.49
CA VAL A 35 11.64 -2.62 -2.05
C VAL A 35 10.28 -3.28 -1.82
N ILE A 36 10.19 -4.60 -1.95
CA ILE A 36 8.98 -5.37 -1.63
C ILE A 36 8.60 -5.17 -0.16
N TYR A 37 9.55 -5.34 0.77
CA TYR A 37 9.31 -5.16 2.20
C TYR A 37 8.86 -3.72 2.50
N PHE A 38 9.53 -2.71 1.93
CA PHE A 38 9.13 -1.32 2.11
C PHE A 38 7.69 -1.06 1.64
N LEU A 39 7.33 -1.54 0.45
CA LEU A 39 6.01 -1.35 -0.12
C LEU A 39 4.91 -2.09 0.67
N MET A 40 5.17 -3.31 1.12
CA MET A 40 4.22 -4.06 1.94
C MET A 40 3.98 -3.38 3.29
N ASN A 41 5.03 -2.92 3.96
CA ASN A 41 4.90 -2.20 5.23
C ASN A 41 4.18 -0.85 5.04
N GLY A 42 4.51 -0.11 3.97
CA GLY A 42 3.83 1.14 3.63
C GLY A 42 2.35 0.93 3.29
N PHE A 43 2.02 -0.12 2.55
CA PHE A 43 0.62 -0.49 2.26
C PHE A 43 -0.14 -0.81 3.55
N ALA A 44 0.41 -1.67 4.40
CA ALA A 44 -0.21 -2.03 5.68
C ALA A 44 -0.46 -0.79 6.56
N TYR A 45 0.52 0.10 6.67
CA TYR A 45 0.38 1.34 7.43
C TYR A 45 -0.76 2.23 6.91
N ILE A 46 -0.84 2.45 5.60
CA ILE A 46 -1.88 3.29 4.98
C ILE A 46 -3.27 2.68 5.19
N VAL A 47 -3.39 1.36 5.00
CA VAL A 47 -4.63 0.61 5.22
C VAL A 47 -5.09 0.76 6.67
N THR A 48 -4.21 0.50 7.64
CA THR A 48 -4.54 0.64 9.07
C THR A 48 -4.91 2.06 9.44
N ALA A 49 -4.18 3.07 8.94
CA ALA A 49 -4.51 4.47 9.21
C ALA A 49 -5.91 4.85 8.71
N LEU A 50 -6.28 4.39 7.50
CA LEU A 50 -7.60 4.63 6.93
C LEU A 50 -8.73 3.90 7.68
N GLU A 51 -8.47 2.71 8.22
CA GLU A 51 -9.42 2.00 9.06
C GLU A 51 -9.64 2.74 10.39
N VAL A 52 -8.56 3.15 11.06
CA VAL A 52 -8.64 3.93 12.31
C VAL A 52 -9.37 5.26 12.11
N GLU A 53 -9.09 5.97 11.02
CA GLU A 53 -9.75 7.24 10.73
C GLU A 53 -11.24 7.06 10.44
N LYS A 54 -11.61 5.98 9.76
CA LYS A 54 -13.01 5.61 9.53
C LYS A 54 -13.71 5.21 10.83
N GLU A 55 -13.06 4.47 11.71
CA GLU A 55 -13.62 4.13 13.03
C GLU A 55 -13.86 5.37 13.88
N LYS A 56 -12.93 6.34 13.85
CA LYS A 56 -13.08 7.61 14.56
C LYS A 56 -14.26 8.44 14.04
N GLN A 57 -14.44 8.54 12.72
CA GLN A 57 -15.59 9.22 12.13
C GLN A 57 -16.93 8.60 12.56
N ILE A 58 -17.00 7.26 12.61
CA ILE A 58 -18.23 6.56 13.03
C ILE A 58 -18.56 6.86 14.50
N LEU A 59 -17.55 6.96 15.37
CA LEU A 59 -17.77 7.29 16.79
C LEU A 59 -18.22 8.74 17.00
N GLU A 60 -17.65 9.70 16.28
CA GLU A 60 -18.08 11.11 16.33
C GLU A 60 -19.51 11.29 15.80
N ASP A 61 -19.91 10.57 14.75
CA ASP A 61 -21.29 10.61 14.21
C ASP A 61 -22.34 9.97 15.15
N VAL A 62 -21.94 9.10 16.08
CA VAL A 62 -22.84 8.43 17.04
C VAL A 62 -23.02 9.24 18.33
N GLU A 63 -22.08 10.14 18.66
CA GLU A 63 -22.13 10.99 19.85
C GLU A 63 -22.90 12.31 19.64
N VAL A 64 -23.37 12.63 18.42
CA VAL A 64 -24.19 13.80 18.07
C VAL A 64 -25.67 13.44 17.96
#